data_AF-A0AAW6U4B0-F1
#
_entry.id   AF-A0AAW6U4B0-F1
#
_cell.length_a   1.000
_cell.length_b   1.000
_cell.length_c   1.000
_cell.angle_alpha   90.00
_cell.angle_beta   90.00
_cell.angle_gamma   90.00
#
_symmetry.space_group_name_H-M   'P 1'
#
loop_
_entity.id
_entity.type
_entity.pdbx_description
1 polymer ?
#
loop_
_entity_poly.entity_id
_entity_poly.type
_entity_poly.pdbx_seq_one_letter_code
_entity_poly.pdbx_strand_id
1 'polypeptide(L)'
;MRQTQTRRRRLRRRFPKGIALPWAAIIILVMVLMVGLSIDMAIAAVGKHQSQNAADAAALAGAQIVKRSPVAGVIERAYDTANKNHVMKLAVVLNETQQDADGSNVDSIDIIVGRWVTVNKTFLPTFDAPNAVRAVVRRGTDGAVQGPVALIFGHMVGTDTVALESRATAWCNDSSGAGLICLAGNPIDPKTNKPMPGLYLNGTGNLDIQNGGIHVNSTLEGDKSGAGVYFQGGPEVDAGFINVVGFSDPRPYEEGAWASIFAEGEDAVGGFSVTEGVDPVPDPLQSVRDNPPVLSVDDIPLYPEGTAKAGQPIVETINDSWVSTYGGTLQPGYYPGGIAITNTGTSLVLEPGYYCLGGGNKKNNETGLICNGGNLTAIGVTLYITEDIYNADGLYGKVDLGGNGTITITSIGDEMDPPETSGEPGISIWQDPENPNPASFSGTSNFNITGTLYFPDPIHVDIGGTPESMGNQILCGSLSLSGTAPIYVNYDGRNPGESSFRSMLVK
;
A
#
# COMPACT_ATOMS: atom_id res chain seq x y z
N MET A 1 116.85 17.09 -25.05
CA MET A 1 116.14 17.12 -23.75
C MET A 1 115.26 18.38 -23.70
N ARG A 2 113.95 18.26 -23.92
CA ARG A 2 112.94 19.23 -23.46
C ARG A 2 111.53 18.66 -23.66
N GLN A 3 110.97 18.19 -22.55
CA GLN A 3 109.56 17.89 -22.37
C GLN A 3 108.74 19.16 -22.61
N THR A 4 107.54 19.06 -23.21
CA THR A 4 106.55 20.14 -23.09
C THR A 4 105.16 19.54 -22.94
N GLN A 5 104.54 19.96 -21.85
CA GLN A 5 103.47 19.32 -21.13
C GLN A 5 102.10 19.40 -21.83
N THR A 6 101.36 18.32 -21.63
CA THR A 6 99.91 18.17 -21.76
C THR A 6 99.15 19.29 -21.03
N ARG A 7 98.38 20.10 -21.77
CA ARG A 7 97.44 21.07 -21.19
C ARG A 7 96.00 20.64 -21.46
N ARG A 8 95.44 19.82 -20.55
CA ARG A 8 93.99 19.52 -20.50
C ARG A 8 93.22 20.81 -20.21
N ARG A 9 92.70 21.46 -21.25
CA ARG A 9 91.70 22.53 -21.13
C ARG A 9 90.39 21.92 -20.62
N ARG A 10 90.15 21.99 -19.31
CA ARG A 10 88.80 21.84 -18.75
C ARG A 10 87.96 23.01 -19.26
N LEU A 11 87.15 22.75 -20.29
CA LEU A 11 86.05 23.63 -20.70
C LEU A 11 85.06 23.74 -19.53
N ARG A 12 85.27 24.73 -18.66
CA ARG A 12 84.22 25.22 -17.76
C ARG A 12 83.11 25.76 -18.66
N ARG A 13 82.12 24.91 -18.98
CA ARG A 13 80.83 25.36 -19.51
C ARG A 13 80.27 26.37 -18.49
N ARG A 14 80.37 27.65 -18.81
CA ARG A 14 79.65 28.70 -18.10
C ARG A 14 78.18 28.46 -18.41
N PHE A 15 77.48 27.81 -17.49
CA PHE A 15 76.02 27.80 -17.53
C PHE A 15 75.55 29.27 -17.53
N PRO A 16 74.68 29.68 -18.47
CA PRO A 16 74.14 31.04 -18.51
C PRO A 16 73.31 31.28 -17.24
N LYS A 17 73.87 32.01 -16.28
CA LYS A 17 73.27 32.29 -14.96
C LYS A 17 72.09 33.30 -14.99
N GLY A 18 71.63 33.72 -16.17
CA GLY A 18 70.54 34.70 -16.33
C GLY A 18 69.16 34.08 -16.60
N ILE A 19 69.09 32.81 -17.02
CA ILE A 19 67.82 32.17 -17.42
C ILE A 19 67.00 31.69 -16.20
N ALA A 20 67.65 31.46 -15.06
CA ALA A 20 66.99 30.91 -13.88
C ALA A 20 65.92 31.84 -13.28
N LEU A 21 66.10 33.16 -13.38
CA LEU A 21 65.21 34.13 -12.73
C LEU A 21 63.84 34.26 -13.45
N PRO A 22 63.78 34.39 -14.79
CA PRO A 22 62.50 34.32 -15.52
C PRO A 22 61.76 33.00 -15.30
N TRP A 23 62.47 31.87 -15.29
CA TRP A 23 61.86 30.56 -15.06
C TRP A 23 61.30 30.42 -13.63
N ALA A 24 62.02 30.91 -12.62
CA ALA A 24 61.52 30.91 -11.25
C ALA A 24 60.23 31.74 -11.13
N ALA A 25 60.16 32.91 -11.77
CA ALA A 25 58.96 33.75 -11.76
C ALA A 25 57.76 33.04 -12.42
N ILE A 26 57.98 32.37 -13.56
CA ILE A 26 56.93 31.60 -14.24
C ILE A 26 56.47 30.42 -13.37
N ILE A 27 57.38 29.67 -12.75
CA ILE A 27 57.03 28.54 -11.89
C ILE A 27 56.24 29.00 -10.66
N ILE A 28 56.63 30.11 -10.03
CA ILE A 28 55.89 30.68 -8.89
C ILE A 28 54.47 31.06 -9.33
N LEU A 29 54.32 31.71 -10.51
CA LEU A 29 52.99 32.04 -11.04
C LEU A 29 52.14 30.78 -11.28
N VAL A 30 52.73 29.75 -11.89
CA VAL A 30 52.04 28.46 -12.13
C VAL A 30 51.65 27.79 -10.81
N MET A 31 52.53 27.81 -9.81
CA MET A 31 52.22 27.28 -8.48
C MET A 31 51.06 28.04 -7.82
N VAL A 32 51.05 29.37 -7.90
CA VAL A 32 49.95 30.19 -7.37
C VAL A 32 48.63 29.87 -8.09
N LEU A 33 48.65 29.69 -9.41
CA LEU A 33 47.46 29.28 -10.18
C LEU A 33 46.98 27.88 -9.79
N MET A 34 47.88 26.92 -9.60
CA MET A 34 47.53 25.57 -9.14
C MET A 34 46.92 25.59 -7.72
N VAL A 35 47.47 26.41 -6.82
CA VAL A 35 46.89 26.59 -5.48
C VAL A 35 45.51 27.22 -5.55
N GLY A 36 45.34 28.28 -6.36
CA GLY A 36 44.03 28.92 -6.55
C GLY A 36 42.99 27.93 -7.09
N LEU A 37 43.34 27.16 -8.13
CA LEU A 37 42.49 26.12 -8.69
C LEU A 37 42.14 25.04 -7.65
N SER A 38 43.09 24.65 -6.80
CA SER A 38 42.83 23.66 -5.74
C SER A 38 41.82 24.15 -4.70
N ILE A 39 41.84 25.45 -4.38
CA ILE A 39 40.89 26.08 -3.45
C ILE A 39 39.49 26.12 -4.08
N ASP A 40 39.38 26.53 -5.33
CA ASP A 40 38.10 26.57 -6.05
C ASP A 40 37.49 25.16 -6.22
N MET A 41 38.33 24.15 -6.51
CA MET A 41 37.90 22.75 -6.55
C MET A 41 37.41 22.26 -5.18
N ALA A 42 38.11 22.64 -4.10
CA ALA A 42 37.69 22.30 -2.74
C ALA A 42 36.34 22.96 -2.38
N ILE A 43 36.13 24.23 -2.76
CA ILE A 43 34.85 24.94 -2.58
C ILE A 43 33.72 24.23 -3.33
N ALA A 44 33.95 23.88 -4.61
CA ALA A 44 32.97 23.17 -5.41
C ALA A 44 32.64 21.78 -4.81
N ALA A 45 33.65 21.05 -4.34
CA ALA A 45 33.48 19.74 -3.72
C ALA A 45 32.69 19.82 -2.40
N VAL A 46 33.00 20.78 -1.53
CA VAL A 46 32.26 21.01 -0.28
C VAL A 46 30.81 21.42 -0.58
N GLY A 47 30.62 22.34 -1.53
CA GLY A 47 29.28 22.76 -1.96
C GLY A 47 28.45 21.59 -2.50
N LYS A 48 29.07 20.70 -3.29
CA LYS A 48 28.41 19.49 -3.79
C LYS A 48 28.00 18.54 -2.67
N HIS A 49 28.88 18.27 -1.71
CA HIS A 49 28.53 17.43 -0.55
C HIS A 49 27.41 18.03 0.29
N GLN A 50 27.44 19.33 0.54
CA GLN A 50 26.38 20.02 1.28
C GLN A 50 25.04 19.99 0.52
N SER A 51 25.09 20.18 -0.80
CA SER A 51 23.92 20.09 -1.67
C SER A 51 23.33 18.69 -1.70
N GLN A 52 24.16 17.63 -1.73
CA GLN A 52 23.69 16.25 -1.62
C GLN A 52 23.04 15.98 -0.27
N ASN A 53 23.66 16.40 0.84
CA ASN A 53 23.09 16.21 2.17
C ASN A 53 21.72 16.90 2.31
N ALA A 54 21.56 18.09 1.70
CA ALA A 54 20.28 18.79 1.67
C ALA A 54 19.23 18.03 0.84
N ALA A 55 19.62 17.52 -0.33
CA ALA A 55 18.73 16.72 -1.19
C ALA A 55 18.29 15.43 -0.48
N ASP A 56 19.24 14.71 0.11
CA ASP A 56 18.98 13.47 0.86
C ASP A 56 18.01 13.72 2.03
N ALA A 57 18.24 14.79 2.81
CA ALA A 57 17.38 15.15 3.93
C ALA A 57 15.96 15.54 3.47
N ALA A 58 15.85 16.32 2.39
CA ALA A 58 14.55 16.73 1.83
C ALA A 58 13.76 15.54 1.29
N ALA A 59 14.41 14.67 0.50
CA ALA A 59 13.78 13.46 -0.03
C ALA A 59 13.31 12.54 1.10
N LEU A 60 14.15 12.30 2.11
CA LEU A 60 13.80 11.45 3.24
C LEU A 60 12.63 12.02 4.05
N ALA A 61 12.62 13.32 4.32
CA ALA A 61 11.53 13.97 5.04
C ALA A 61 10.20 13.94 4.28
N GLY A 62 10.22 14.11 2.95
CA GLY A 62 9.03 13.95 2.13
C GLY A 62 8.54 12.51 2.12
N ALA A 63 9.44 11.54 1.93
CA ALA A 63 9.10 10.12 1.91
C ALA A 63 8.45 9.64 3.23
N GLN A 64 8.80 10.23 4.37
CA GLN A 64 8.19 9.87 5.67
C GLN A 64 6.67 10.10 5.74
N ILE A 65 6.14 11.06 4.99
CA ILE A 65 4.72 11.44 5.05
C ILE A 65 3.98 11.22 3.73
N VAL A 66 4.68 10.71 2.69
CA VAL A 66 4.15 10.59 1.32
C VAL A 66 2.84 9.81 1.23
N LYS A 67 2.66 8.80 2.08
CA LYS A 67 1.45 7.95 2.11
C LYS A 67 0.35 8.45 3.04
N ARG A 68 0.64 9.41 3.91
CA ARG A 68 -0.25 9.85 5.02
C ARG A 68 -0.74 11.27 4.87
N SER A 69 -0.17 12.03 3.93
CA SER A 69 -0.44 13.44 3.76
C SER A 69 -0.75 13.75 2.30
N PRO A 70 -1.62 14.73 2.02
CA PRO A 70 -1.81 15.24 0.68
C PRO A 70 -0.47 15.69 0.07
N VAL A 71 -0.35 15.62 -1.25
CA VAL A 71 0.86 16.00 -2.01
C VAL A 71 1.42 17.36 -1.58
N ALA A 72 0.56 18.35 -1.35
CA ALA A 72 0.97 19.68 -0.89
C ALA A 72 1.75 19.63 0.45
N GLY A 73 1.28 18.83 1.42
CA GLY A 73 1.96 18.65 2.70
C GLY A 73 3.30 17.92 2.56
N VAL A 74 3.40 16.98 1.61
CA VAL A 74 4.65 16.28 1.29
C VAL A 74 5.70 17.26 0.77
N ILE A 75 5.31 18.14 -0.16
CA ILE A 75 6.16 19.18 -0.74
C ILE A 75 6.62 20.16 0.35
N GLU A 76 5.69 20.66 1.17
CA GLU A 76 6.00 21.58 2.27
C GLU A 76 7.01 20.96 3.25
N ARG A 77 6.83 19.69 3.63
CA ARG A 77 7.73 18.99 4.55
C ARG A 77 9.15 18.80 4.00
N ALA A 78 9.25 18.45 2.71
CA ALA A 78 10.53 18.31 2.02
C ALA A 78 11.24 19.67 1.92
N TYR A 79 10.50 20.73 1.58
CA TYR A 79 10.97 22.10 1.50
C TYR A 79 11.49 22.63 2.84
N ASP A 80 10.70 22.51 3.91
CA ASP A 80 11.08 22.94 5.26
C ASP A 80 12.36 22.26 5.76
N THR A 81 12.54 21.01 5.38
CA THR A 81 13.74 20.24 5.73
C THR A 81 14.93 20.68 4.91
N ALA A 82 14.75 20.96 3.62
CA ALA A 82 15.80 21.51 2.76
C ALA A 82 16.27 22.89 3.28
N ASN A 83 15.35 23.78 3.63
CA ASN A 83 15.63 25.12 4.12
C ASN A 83 16.46 25.17 5.40
N LYS A 84 16.40 24.13 6.24
CA LYS A 84 17.24 24.01 7.45
C LYS A 84 18.70 23.67 7.12
N ASN A 85 18.95 23.15 5.92
CA ASN A 85 20.30 22.86 5.42
C ASN A 85 20.92 24.07 4.72
N HIS A 86 22.25 24.05 4.60
CA HIS A 86 23.02 25.15 4.04
C HIS A 86 24.06 24.67 3.05
N VAL A 87 24.21 25.39 1.94
CA VAL A 87 25.30 25.25 0.98
C VAL A 87 26.13 26.53 1.00
N MET A 88 27.40 26.42 1.37
CA MET A 88 28.32 27.55 1.48
C MET A 88 27.78 28.69 2.39
N LYS A 89 27.14 28.30 3.52
CA LYS A 89 26.49 29.18 4.51
C LYS A 89 25.21 29.89 4.04
N LEU A 90 24.72 29.58 2.85
CA LEU A 90 23.42 30.05 2.37
C LEU A 90 22.40 28.94 2.56
N ALA A 91 21.21 29.27 3.06
CA ALA A 91 20.11 28.30 3.20
C ALA A 91 19.77 27.68 1.83
N VAL A 92 19.32 26.43 1.78
CA VAL A 92 18.89 25.80 0.52
C VAL A 92 17.41 26.09 0.29
N VAL A 93 17.10 26.84 -0.76
CA VAL A 93 15.70 27.12 -1.16
C VAL A 93 15.37 26.27 -2.38
N LEU A 94 14.30 25.46 -2.28
CA LEU A 94 13.78 24.65 -3.38
C LEU A 94 12.59 25.37 -4.04
N ASN A 95 12.33 25.05 -5.30
CA ASN A 95 11.13 25.45 -5.99
C ASN A 95 9.91 24.66 -5.46
N GLU A 96 8.95 25.38 -4.86
CA GLU A 96 7.68 24.84 -4.33
C GLU A 96 6.58 24.67 -5.41
N THR A 97 6.88 24.96 -6.67
CA THR A 97 5.91 24.78 -7.77
C THR A 97 5.37 23.35 -7.74
N GLN A 98 4.03 23.24 -7.70
CA GLN A 98 3.38 21.93 -7.67
C GLN A 98 3.67 21.15 -8.94
N GLN A 99 3.89 19.85 -8.78
CA GLN A 99 4.02 18.93 -9.90
C GLN A 99 2.68 18.86 -10.67
N ASP A 100 2.76 18.86 -12.00
CA ASP A 100 1.60 18.67 -12.86
C ASP A 100 1.16 17.20 -12.81
N ALA A 101 -0.14 16.94 -12.94
CA ALA A 101 -0.70 15.58 -12.83
C ALA A 101 -0.10 14.59 -13.85
N ASP A 102 0.31 15.08 -15.01
CA ASP A 102 0.95 14.32 -16.08
C ASP A 102 2.49 14.25 -15.94
N GLY A 103 3.06 14.91 -14.92
CA GLY A 103 4.50 15.00 -14.71
C GLY A 103 5.25 15.83 -15.77
N SER A 104 4.57 16.63 -16.60
CA SER A 104 5.22 17.39 -17.68
C SER A 104 6.22 18.45 -17.20
N ASN A 105 6.09 18.90 -15.94
CA ASN A 105 6.97 19.89 -15.32
C ASN A 105 8.08 19.30 -14.44
N VAL A 106 8.30 17.98 -14.43
CA VAL A 106 9.29 17.32 -13.54
C VAL A 106 10.73 17.82 -13.73
N ASP A 107 11.06 18.36 -14.90
CA ASP A 107 12.38 18.93 -15.17
C ASP A 107 12.55 20.36 -14.63
N SER A 108 11.46 21.08 -14.33
CA SER A 108 11.49 22.48 -13.88
C SER A 108 11.27 22.65 -12.37
N ILE A 109 10.78 21.61 -11.69
CA ILE A 109 10.53 21.61 -10.24
C ILE A 109 11.65 20.90 -9.47
N ASP A 110 11.78 21.24 -8.17
CA ASP A 110 12.83 20.71 -7.31
C ASP A 110 12.34 19.57 -6.41
N ILE A 111 11.04 19.48 -6.14
CA ILE A 111 10.44 18.41 -5.34
C ILE A 111 9.43 17.67 -6.21
N ILE A 112 9.66 16.39 -6.43
CA ILE A 112 8.85 15.54 -7.29
C ILE A 112 8.32 14.39 -6.42
N VAL A 113 7.00 14.23 -6.40
CA VAL A 113 6.33 13.11 -5.75
C VAL A 113 6.08 12.01 -6.79
N GLY A 114 6.28 10.77 -6.38
CA GLY A 114 6.16 9.66 -7.30
C GLY A 114 6.17 8.29 -6.63
N ARG A 115 6.35 7.29 -7.47
CA ARG A 115 6.47 5.89 -7.09
C ARG A 115 7.87 5.39 -7.39
N TRP A 116 8.50 4.77 -6.40
CA TRP A 116 9.70 3.97 -6.56
C TRP A 116 9.30 2.52 -6.80
N VAL A 117 9.68 2.00 -7.95
CA VAL A 117 9.42 0.63 -8.36
C VAL A 117 10.66 -0.19 -8.01
N THR A 118 10.54 -1.04 -6.99
CA THR A 118 11.66 -1.83 -6.45
C THR A 118 12.24 -2.81 -7.48
N VAL A 119 11.37 -3.39 -8.31
CA VAL A 119 11.74 -4.37 -9.36
C VAL A 119 12.67 -3.73 -10.39
N ASN A 120 12.24 -2.63 -11.01
CA ASN A 120 12.98 -1.96 -12.08
C ASN A 120 14.02 -0.94 -11.57
N LYS A 121 14.00 -0.62 -10.27
CA LYS A 121 14.78 0.47 -9.64
C LYS A 121 14.58 1.80 -10.36
N THR A 122 13.35 2.05 -10.79
CA THR A 122 12.94 3.26 -11.48
C THR A 122 12.06 4.11 -10.58
N PHE A 123 12.19 5.42 -10.73
CA PHE A 123 11.29 6.39 -10.14
C PHE A 123 10.34 6.88 -11.22
N LEU A 124 9.05 6.69 -11.00
CA LEU A 124 7.98 7.18 -11.85
C LEU A 124 7.32 8.40 -11.18
N PRO A 125 7.37 9.60 -11.77
CA PRO A 125 6.59 10.73 -11.28
C PRO A 125 5.09 10.43 -11.47
N THR A 126 4.35 10.30 -10.37
CA THR A 126 2.91 10.03 -10.38
C THR A 126 2.29 10.45 -9.05
N PHE A 127 1.01 10.83 -9.08
CA PHE A 127 0.20 11.03 -7.88
C PHE A 127 -0.69 9.84 -7.54
N ASP A 128 -0.74 8.84 -8.42
CA ASP A 128 -1.40 7.59 -8.11
C ASP A 128 -0.52 6.76 -7.15
N ALA A 129 -1.07 6.40 -6.00
CA ALA A 129 -0.40 5.69 -4.90
C ALA A 129 1.11 6.01 -4.73
N PRO A 130 1.48 7.27 -4.44
CA PRO A 130 2.87 7.67 -4.35
C PRO A 130 3.52 7.07 -3.10
N ASN A 131 4.73 6.55 -3.26
CA ASN A 131 5.52 5.98 -2.16
C ASN A 131 6.93 6.61 -2.05
N ALA A 132 7.27 7.56 -2.92
CA ALA A 132 8.61 8.11 -3.04
C ALA A 132 8.61 9.60 -3.32
N VAL A 133 9.69 10.24 -2.91
CA VAL A 133 9.96 11.66 -3.15
C VAL A 133 11.36 11.81 -3.69
N ARG A 134 11.48 12.56 -4.78
CA ARG A 134 12.75 12.98 -5.36
C ARG A 134 12.94 14.46 -5.10
N ALA A 135 14.07 14.81 -4.48
CA ALA A 135 14.48 16.19 -4.27
C ALA A 135 15.69 16.51 -5.16
N VAL A 136 15.65 17.68 -5.79
CA VAL A 136 16.70 18.23 -6.65
C VAL A 136 17.12 19.57 -6.07
N VAL A 137 18.36 19.66 -5.60
CA VAL A 137 18.93 20.91 -5.08
C VAL A 137 19.73 21.55 -6.21
N ARG A 138 19.31 22.74 -6.65
CA ARG A 138 19.95 23.49 -7.75
C ARG A 138 20.60 24.78 -7.24
N ARG A 139 21.80 25.05 -7.74
CA ARG A 139 22.54 26.31 -7.59
C ARG A 139 23.06 26.68 -8.98
N GLY A 140 22.48 27.68 -9.64
CA GLY A 140 22.78 27.91 -11.06
C GLY A 140 22.11 29.16 -11.62
N THR A 141 22.16 29.30 -12.94
CA THR A 141 21.55 30.41 -13.67
C THR A 141 20.17 30.08 -14.24
N ASP A 142 19.89 28.81 -14.50
CA ASP A 142 18.66 28.36 -15.15
C ASP A 142 17.81 27.55 -14.17
N GLY A 143 16.60 28.05 -13.84
CA GLY A 143 15.62 27.37 -13.00
C GLY A 143 15.96 27.26 -11.50
N ALA A 144 17.18 27.59 -11.08
CA ALA A 144 17.56 27.60 -9.67
C ALA A 144 16.98 28.84 -8.96
N VAL A 145 16.37 28.63 -7.78
CA VAL A 145 15.92 29.74 -6.92
C VAL A 145 17.12 30.56 -6.42
N GLN A 146 18.30 29.96 -6.38
CA GLN A 146 19.53 30.58 -5.89
C GLN A 146 20.66 30.58 -6.90
N GLY A 147 21.43 31.67 -6.90
CA GLY A 147 22.57 31.85 -7.78
C GLY A 147 23.69 30.80 -7.60
N PRO A 148 24.57 30.69 -8.60
CA PRO A 148 25.68 29.73 -8.60
C PRO A 148 26.68 30.01 -7.46
N VAL A 149 27.56 29.04 -7.18
CA VAL A 149 28.59 29.20 -6.15
C VAL A 149 29.74 30.05 -6.68
N ALA A 150 30.05 31.15 -5.99
CA ALA A 150 31.15 32.02 -6.37
C ALA A 150 32.51 31.35 -6.14
N LEU A 151 33.39 31.42 -7.14
CA LEU A 151 34.78 30.97 -7.07
C LEU A 151 35.69 32.13 -6.65
N ILE A 152 36.77 31.83 -5.94
CA ILE A 152 37.70 32.86 -5.45
C ILE A 152 38.72 33.22 -6.53
N PHE A 153 39.27 32.21 -7.22
CA PHE A 153 40.31 32.40 -8.25
C PHE A 153 39.79 32.23 -9.68
N GLY A 154 38.55 31.77 -9.84
CA GLY A 154 37.91 31.54 -11.12
C GLY A 154 37.89 32.77 -12.05
N HIS A 155 37.90 33.99 -11.49
CA HIS A 155 38.01 35.23 -12.27
C HIS A 155 39.29 35.29 -13.12
N MET A 156 40.39 34.66 -12.68
CA MET A 156 41.63 34.62 -13.45
C MET A 156 41.53 33.79 -14.74
N VAL A 157 40.53 32.92 -14.83
CA VAL A 157 40.29 32.01 -15.97
C VAL A 157 38.96 32.36 -16.68
N GLY A 158 38.28 33.42 -16.26
CA GLY A 158 37.02 33.88 -16.84
C GLY A 158 35.79 33.08 -16.39
N THR A 159 35.87 32.35 -15.26
CA THR A 159 34.76 31.57 -14.70
C THR A 159 34.51 31.99 -13.26
N ASP A 160 33.65 32.98 -13.03
CA ASP A 160 33.43 33.54 -11.68
C ASP A 160 32.59 32.64 -10.77
N THR A 161 31.89 31.67 -11.35
CA THR A 161 30.92 30.85 -10.63
C THR A 161 30.88 29.42 -11.15
N VAL A 162 30.39 28.51 -10.32
CA VAL A 162 30.12 27.11 -10.67
C VAL A 162 28.68 26.76 -10.34
N ALA A 163 27.98 26.15 -11.29
CA ALA A 163 26.66 25.58 -11.05
C ALA A 163 26.78 24.23 -10.35
N LEU A 164 25.92 23.97 -9.37
CA LEU A 164 25.84 22.70 -8.65
C LEU A 164 24.41 22.17 -8.74
N GLU A 165 24.31 20.87 -8.97
CA GLU A 165 23.05 20.14 -8.95
C GLU A 165 23.28 18.82 -8.21
N SER A 166 22.41 18.53 -7.24
CA SER A 166 22.40 17.25 -6.54
C SER A 166 20.98 16.71 -6.52
N ARG A 167 20.84 15.41 -6.75
CA ARG A 167 19.56 14.70 -6.78
C ARG A 167 19.57 13.61 -5.72
N ALA A 168 18.46 13.45 -5.02
CA ALA A 168 18.23 12.35 -4.10
C ALA A 168 16.81 11.82 -4.30
N THR A 169 16.63 10.51 -4.20
CA THR A 169 15.31 9.87 -4.17
C THR A 169 15.24 9.06 -2.90
N ALA A 170 14.14 9.20 -2.17
CA ALA A 170 13.83 8.38 -1.03
C ALA A 170 12.44 7.77 -1.22
N TRP A 171 12.25 6.56 -0.71
CA TRP A 171 10.98 5.86 -0.76
C TRP A 171 10.60 5.35 0.63
N CYS A 172 9.31 5.08 0.80
CA CYS A 172 8.70 4.63 2.04
C CYS A 172 8.06 3.26 1.83
N ASN A 173 8.44 2.31 2.69
CA ASN A 173 7.89 0.95 2.71
C ASN A 173 6.64 0.81 3.60
N ASP A 174 6.03 1.91 4.04
CA ASP A 174 4.83 1.88 4.87
C ASP A 174 3.68 1.19 4.13
N SER A 175 2.83 0.48 4.85
CA SER A 175 1.64 -0.22 4.38
C SER A 175 0.36 0.58 4.61
N SER A 176 0.48 1.80 5.14
CA SER A 176 -0.63 2.75 5.19
C SER A 176 -1.24 2.88 3.80
N GLY A 177 -2.56 2.71 3.73
CA GLY A 177 -3.30 2.71 2.48
C GLY A 177 -3.55 1.33 1.88
N ALA A 178 -3.37 0.22 2.61
CA ALA A 178 -3.72 -1.10 2.09
C ALA A 178 -5.24 -1.31 2.05
N GLY A 179 -5.79 -1.47 0.84
CA GLY A 179 -7.19 -1.83 0.60
C GLY A 179 -7.46 -3.33 0.81
N LEU A 180 -6.42 -4.15 0.76
CA LEU A 180 -6.47 -5.56 1.10
C LEU A 180 -5.40 -5.87 2.16
N ILE A 181 -5.81 -6.40 3.32
CA ILE A 181 -4.90 -6.82 4.38
C ILE A 181 -5.21 -8.28 4.76
N CYS A 182 -4.22 -9.15 4.61
CA CYS A 182 -4.24 -10.51 5.14
C CYS A 182 -3.51 -10.54 6.49
N LEU A 183 -4.23 -10.77 7.58
CA LEU A 183 -3.79 -10.61 8.96
C LEU A 183 -3.06 -11.84 9.52
N ALA A 184 -3.31 -13.03 8.97
CA ALA A 184 -2.76 -14.28 9.51
C ALA A 184 -1.25 -14.39 9.27
N GLY A 185 -0.49 -14.59 10.36
CA GLY A 185 0.96 -14.81 10.28
C GLY A 185 1.34 -16.20 9.77
N ASN A 186 0.52 -17.23 10.04
CA ASN A 186 0.71 -18.60 9.55
C ASN A 186 -0.65 -19.16 9.11
N PRO A 187 -1.13 -18.77 7.92
CA PRO A 187 -2.45 -19.20 7.46
C PRO A 187 -2.49 -20.70 7.19
N ILE A 188 -3.62 -21.31 7.55
CA ILE A 188 -3.89 -22.72 7.40
C ILE A 188 -5.13 -22.90 6.54
N ASP A 189 -5.04 -23.78 5.55
CA ASP A 189 -6.19 -24.17 4.73
C ASP A 189 -7.24 -24.86 5.60
N PRO A 190 -8.47 -24.31 5.73
CA PRO A 190 -9.51 -24.93 6.54
C PRO A 190 -9.94 -26.30 6.03
N LYS A 191 -9.72 -26.62 4.73
CA LYS A 191 -10.11 -27.90 4.12
C LYS A 191 -9.04 -28.97 4.30
N THR A 192 -7.76 -28.61 4.16
CA THR A 192 -6.65 -29.58 4.16
C THR A 192 -5.83 -29.57 5.45
N ASN A 193 -6.03 -28.57 6.32
CA ASN A 193 -5.28 -28.32 7.55
C ASN A 193 -3.76 -28.24 7.30
N LYS A 194 -3.37 -27.68 6.16
CA LYS A 194 -1.97 -27.47 5.76
C LYS A 194 -1.67 -25.98 5.67
N PRO A 195 -0.39 -25.58 5.84
CA PRO A 195 0.01 -24.20 5.55
C PRO A 195 -0.38 -23.81 4.13
N MET A 196 -0.89 -22.59 3.98
CA MET A 196 -1.26 -22.00 2.70
C MET A 196 -0.75 -20.55 2.63
N PRO A 197 -0.67 -19.94 1.44
CA PRO A 197 -0.33 -18.53 1.31
C PRO A 197 -1.34 -17.65 2.04
N GLY A 198 -0.87 -16.51 2.57
CA GLY A 198 -1.78 -15.51 3.14
C GLY A 198 -2.66 -14.88 2.06
N LEU A 199 -2.08 -14.68 0.87
CA LEU A 199 -2.80 -14.29 -0.33
C LEU A 199 -2.45 -15.27 -1.46
N TYR A 200 -3.47 -15.90 -2.03
CA TYR A 200 -3.34 -16.82 -3.14
C TYR A 200 -4.21 -16.38 -4.31
N LEU A 201 -3.61 -16.01 -5.44
CA LEU A 201 -4.35 -15.72 -6.68
C LEU A 201 -4.15 -16.86 -7.66
N ASN A 202 -5.26 -17.47 -8.09
CA ASN A 202 -5.25 -18.54 -9.07
C ASN A 202 -6.21 -18.28 -10.22
N GLY A 203 -5.68 -18.20 -11.44
CA GLY A 203 -6.45 -18.01 -12.65
C GLY A 203 -5.98 -16.80 -13.43
N THR A 204 -6.87 -16.26 -14.27
CA THR A 204 -6.62 -15.10 -15.13
C THR A 204 -7.47 -13.90 -14.72
N GLY A 205 -8.03 -13.91 -13.50
CA GLY A 205 -8.80 -12.80 -12.97
C GLY A 205 -7.91 -11.58 -12.75
N ASN A 206 -8.54 -10.41 -12.79
CA ASN A 206 -7.89 -9.14 -12.45
C ASN A 206 -8.23 -8.80 -10.99
N LEU A 207 -7.26 -8.34 -10.21
CA LEU A 207 -7.47 -7.78 -8.88
C LEU A 207 -7.10 -6.30 -8.94
N ASP A 208 -8.09 -5.43 -8.89
CA ASP A 208 -7.94 -3.98 -8.92
C ASP A 208 -8.24 -3.39 -7.53
N ILE A 209 -7.21 -2.84 -6.88
CA ILE A 209 -7.28 -2.12 -5.61
C ILE A 209 -7.07 -0.64 -5.89
N GLN A 210 -8.15 0.08 -6.17
CA GLN A 210 -8.10 1.50 -6.48
C GLN A 210 -7.69 2.32 -5.27
N ASN A 211 -6.75 3.26 -5.46
CA ASN A 211 -6.20 4.14 -4.43
C ASN A 211 -5.56 3.43 -3.22
N GLY A 212 -5.28 2.14 -3.33
CA GLY A 212 -4.78 1.34 -2.22
C GLY A 212 -3.70 0.35 -2.61
N GLY A 213 -3.20 -0.39 -1.62
CA GLY A 213 -2.25 -1.48 -1.82
C GLY A 213 -2.70 -2.78 -1.17
N ILE A 214 -1.80 -3.76 -1.20
CA ILE A 214 -1.98 -5.08 -0.61
C ILE A 214 -0.93 -5.24 0.49
N HIS A 215 -1.36 -5.68 1.67
CA HIS A 215 -0.46 -6.09 2.75
C HIS A 215 -0.77 -7.52 3.20
N VAL A 216 0.28 -8.33 3.39
CA VAL A 216 0.14 -9.73 3.79
C VAL A 216 1.09 -10.04 4.96
N ASN A 217 0.49 -10.29 6.13
CA ASN A 217 1.20 -10.60 7.38
C ASN A 217 1.83 -12.00 7.40
N SER A 218 1.52 -12.85 6.42
CA SER A 218 2.01 -14.23 6.38
C SER A 218 3.53 -14.26 6.40
N THR A 219 4.08 -14.94 7.42
CA THR A 219 5.51 -15.10 7.69
C THR A 219 6.13 -16.27 6.92
N LEU A 220 5.37 -16.87 5.99
CA LEU A 220 5.82 -18.02 5.25
C LEU A 220 6.93 -17.64 4.25
N GLU A 221 8.04 -18.38 4.31
CA GLU A 221 9.28 -18.16 3.54
C GLU A 221 9.59 -19.29 2.53
N GLY A 222 8.61 -20.12 2.20
CA GLY A 222 8.74 -21.13 1.16
C GLY A 222 8.41 -20.58 -0.24
N ASP A 223 8.30 -21.51 -1.20
CA ASP A 223 7.81 -21.22 -2.54
C ASP A 223 6.38 -21.78 -2.72
N LYS A 224 5.63 -21.28 -3.70
CA LYS A 224 4.26 -21.70 -4.04
C LYS A 224 3.32 -21.64 -2.83
N SER A 225 2.72 -22.77 -2.45
CA SER A 225 1.85 -22.88 -1.28
C SER A 225 2.55 -22.58 0.05
N GLY A 226 3.89 -22.53 0.06
CA GLY A 226 4.68 -22.12 1.20
C GLY A 226 5.14 -20.67 1.16
N ALA A 227 4.78 -19.87 0.15
CA ALA A 227 5.05 -18.44 0.12
C ALA A 227 3.98 -17.67 0.91
N GLY A 228 4.32 -16.49 1.41
CA GLY A 228 3.35 -15.57 2.01
C GLY A 228 2.33 -15.08 0.99
N VAL A 229 2.77 -14.81 -0.24
CA VAL A 229 1.90 -14.52 -1.40
C VAL A 229 2.25 -15.44 -2.57
N TYR A 230 1.24 -15.99 -3.23
CA TYR A 230 1.43 -16.84 -4.38
C TYR A 230 0.51 -16.49 -5.54
N PHE A 231 1.08 -16.24 -6.71
CA PHE A 231 0.37 -15.99 -7.96
C PHE A 231 0.51 -17.19 -8.91
N GLN A 232 -0.62 -17.71 -9.38
CA GLN A 232 -0.68 -18.80 -10.34
C GLN A 232 -1.70 -18.48 -11.45
N GLY A 233 -1.39 -18.85 -12.69
CA GLY A 233 -2.35 -18.79 -13.81
C GLY A 233 -2.31 -17.52 -14.66
N GLY A 234 -1.41 -16.58 -14.35
CA GLY A 234 -1.31 -15.28 -15.03
C GLY A 234 -2.44 -14.32 -14.63
N PRO A 235 -2.65 -14.07 -13.31
CA PRO A 235 -3.60 -13.06 -12.87
C PRO A 235 -3.09 -11.67 -13.23
N GLU A 236 -4.00 -10.74 -13.41
CA GLU A 236 -3.69 -9.32 -13.52
C GLU A 236 -3.89 -8.68 -12.15
N VAL A 237 -2.96 -7.86 -11.70
CA VAL A 237 -3.07 -7.11 -10.45
C VAL A 237 -2.84 -5.65 -10.76
N ASP A 238 -3.75 -4.81 -10.31
CA ASP A 238 -3.61 -3.38 -10.24
C ASP A 238 -3.71 -2.95 -8.78
N ALA A 239 -2.60 -2.51 -8.21
CA ALA A 239 -2.52 -2.05 -6.83
C ALA A 239 -1.35 -1.07 -6.71
N GLY A 240 -1.44 -0.13 -5.78
CA GLY A 240 -0.36 0.83 -5.54
C GLY A 240 0.94 0.18 -5.04
N PHE A 241 0.84 -0.90 -4.27
CA PHE A 241 1.97 -1.67 -3.75
C PHE A 241 1.53 -3.07 -3.28
N ILE A 242 2.49 -3.99 -3.17
CA ILE A 242 2.33 -5.27 -2.46
C ILE A 242 3.44 -5.38 -1.41
N ASN A 243 3.04 -5.49 -0.15
CA ASN A 243 3.94 -5.65 0.97
C ASN A 243 3.69 -7.02 1.63
N VAL A 244 4.74 -7.80 1.83
CA VAL A 244 4.66 -9.16 2.38
C VAL A 244 5.68 -9.31 3.50
N VAL A 245 5.26 -9.85 4.64
CA VAL A 245 6.16 -10.12 5.78
C VAL A 245 7.13 -11.26 5.44
N GLY A 246 6.60 -12.37 4.94
CA GLY A 246 7.38 -13.47 4.39
C GLY A 246 7.80 -13.23 2.94
N PHE A 247 7.65 -14.25 2.10
CA PHE A 247 8.05 -14.21 0.70
C PHE A 247 6.88 -14.18 -0.28
N SER A 248 7.16 -13.70 -1.48
CA SER A 248 6.27 -13.74 -2.65
C SER A 248 6.78 -14.75 -3.67
N ASP A 249 5.85 -15.39 -4.36
CA ASP A 249 6.12 -16.23 -5.53
C ASP A 249 5.22 -15.74 -6.68
N PRO A 250 5.79 -15.11 -7.73
CA PRO A 250 7.22 -15.01 -8.05
C PRO A 250 7.97 -14.02 -7.16
N ARG A 251 9.30 -14.16 -7.08
CA ARG A 251 10.16 -13.28 -6.27
C ARG A 251 10.25 -11.87 -6.87
N PRO A 252 10.45 -10.80 -6.08
CA PRO A 252 10.51 -9.43 -6.59
C PRO A 252 11.66 -9.17 -7.57
N TYR A 253 12.73 -9.99 -7.49
CA TYR A 253 13.92 -9.88 -8.33
C TYR A 253 13.86 -10.77 -9.58
N GLU A 254 12.80 -11.56 -9.77
CA GLU A 254 12.59 -12.35 -10.98
C GLU A 254 12.00 -11.47 -12.08
N GLU A 255 12.90 -10.68 -12.70
CA GLU A 255 12.57 -9.80 -13.83
C GLU A 255 11.86 -10.60 -14.93
N GLY A 256 10.65 -10.14 -15.31
CA GLY A 256 9.80 -10.77 -16.34
C GLY A 256 8.62 -11.58 -15.80
N ALA A 257 8.69 -12.14 -14.58
CA ALA A 257 7.55 -12.83 -13.99
C ALA A 257 6.43 -11.85 -13.58
N TRP A 258 6.83 -10.70 -13.05
CA TRP A 258 5.91 -9.63 -12.67
C TRP A 258 5.36 -8.85 -13.86
N ALA A 259 6.06 -8.81 -14.98
CA ALA A 259 5.57 -8.13 -16.19
C ALA A 259 4.26 -8.73 -16.73
N SER A 260 4.03 -10.04 -16.51
CA SER A 260 2.77 -10.70 -16.84
C SER A 260 1.70 -10.64 -15.76
N ILE A 261 2.05 -10.13 -14.57
CA ILE A 261 1.12 -10.00 -13.42
C ILE A 261 0.63 -8.56 -13.31
N PHE A 262 1.47 -7.58 -13.65
CA PHE A 262 1.06 -6.18 -13.66
C PHE A 262 0.01 -5.92 -14.72
N ALA A 263 -1.01 -5.15 -14.37
CA ALA A 263 -2.01 -4.70 -15.33
C ALA A 263 -1.38 -3.93 -16.50
N GLU A 264 -1.76 -4.30 -17.73
CA GLU A 264 -1.35 -3.58 -18.95
C GLU A 264 -2.22 -2.31 -19.11
N GLY A 265 -2.17 -1.39 -18.14
CA GLY A 265 -2.89 -0.11 -18.16
C GLY A 265 -2.13 1.02 -18.86
N GLU A 266 -2.73 2.22 -18.96
CA GLU A 266 -2.08 3.45 -19.49
C GLU A 266 -0.75 3.79 -18.77
N ASP A 267 -0.54 3.24 -17.58
CA ASP A 267 0.68 3.32 -16.74
C ASP A 267 1.68 2.16 -16.95
N ALA A 268 1.60 1.43 -18.06
CA ALA A 268 2.47 0.30 -18.45
C ALA A 268 4.00 0.55 -18.38
N VAL A 269 4.43 1.77 -18.06
CA VAL A 269 5.84 2.14 -17.88
C VAL A 269 6.34 1.89 -16.44
N GLY A 270 5.44 1.69 -15.47
CA GLY A 270 5.79 1.65 -14.04
C GLY A 270 5.84 0.27 -13.40
N GLY A 271 4.75 -0.50 -13.47
CA GLY A 271 4.49 -1.55 -12.47
C GLY A 271 4.32 -0.98 -11.06
N PHE A 272 3.98 -1.80 -10.08
CA PHE A 272 3.91 -1.41 -8.67
C PHE A 272 5.04 -2.01 -7.84
N SER A 273 5.27 -1.46 -6.64
CA SER A 273 6.35 -1.94 -5.77
C SER A 273 5.94 -3.22 -5.05
N VAL A 274 6.71 -4.29 -5.21
CA VAL A 274 6.63 -5.50 -4.39
C VAL A 274 7.77 -5.50 -3.39
N THR A 275 7.44 -5.62 -2.09
CA THR A 275 8.40 -5.58 -0.99
C THR A 275 8.19 -6.78 -0.07
N GLU A 276 9.23 -7.60 0.09
CA GLU A 276 9.29 -8.71 1.05
C GLU A 276 9.99 -8.27 2.35
N GLY A 277 9.76 -9.01 3.43
CA GLY A 277 10.43 -8.77 4.72
C GLY A 277 9.98 -7.48 5.42
N VAL A 278 8.76 -7.01 5.15
CA VAL A 278 8.19 -5.87 5.88
C VAL A 278 7.73 -6.30 7.28
N ASP A 279 7.51 -5.33 8.18
CA ASP A 279 6.93 -5.63 9.49
C ASP A 279 5.41 -5.88 9.35
N PRO A 280 4.81 -6.79 10.13
CA PRO A 280 3.38 -7.07 10.08
C PRO A 280 2.57 -5.85 10.49
N VAL A 281 1.40 -5.69 9.85
CA VAL A 281 0.40 -4.68 10.20
C VAL A 281 -0.51 -5.23 11.30
N PRO A 282 -0.70 -4.51 12.42
CA PRO A 282 -1.71 -4.87 13.41
C PRO A 282 -3.10 -4.69 12.80
N ASP A 283 -4.08 -5.42 13.33
CA ASP A 283 -5.46 -5.36 12.86
C ASP A 283 -6.05 -3.93 13.05
N PRO A 284 -6.39 -3.20 11.96
CA PRO A 284 -6.93 -1.84 12.07
C PRO A 284 -8.28 -1.77 12.79
N LEU A 285 -9.02 -2.88 12.80
CA LEU A 285 -10.33 -3.01 13.44
C LEU A 285 -10.26 -3.84 14.73
N GLN A 286 -9.08 -3.97 15.34
CA GLN A 286 -8.92 -4.73 16.58
C GLN A 286 -9.89 -4.29 17.69
N SER A 287 -10.16 -2.99 17.81
CA SER A 287 -11.11 -2.48 18.82
C SER A 287 -12.55 -2.96 18.60
N VAL A 288 -12.95 -3.16 17.34
CA VAL A 288 -14.24 -3.71 16.97
C VAL A 288 -14.26 -5.21 17.29
N ARG A 289 -13.21 -5.95 16.88
CA ARG A 289 -13.05 -7.36 17.23
C ARG A 289 -13.09 -7.65 18.73
N ASP A 290 -12.42 -6.83 19.54
CA ASP A 290 -12.32 -7.05 20.99
C ASP A 290 -13.61 -6.68 21.72
N ASN A 291 -14.53 -5.96 21.06
CA ASN A 291 -15.83 -5.57 21.60
C ASN A 291 -16.96 -6.02 20.66
N PRO A 292 -17.18 -7.34 20.51
CA PRO A 292 -18.31 -7.84 19.74
C PRO A 292 -19.64 -7.34 20.31
N PRO A 293 -20.69 -7.23 19.49
CA PRO A 293 -22.03 -6.90 19.96
C PRO A 293 -22.42 -7.88 21.06
N VAL A 294 -22.93 -7.33 22.17
CA VAL A 294 -23.41 -8.15 23.27
C VAL A 294 -24.70 -8.82 22.81
N LEU A 295 -24.62 -10.12 22.54
CA LEU A 295 -25.78 -10.96 22.31
C LEU A 295 -26.29 -11.42 23.67
N SER A 296 -27.38 -10.81 24.16
CA SER A 296 -28.04 -11.27 25.37
C SER A 296 -29.43 -11.80 25.02
N VAL A 297 -29.83 -12.89 25.67
CA VAL A 297 -31.17 -13.47 25.50
C VAL A 297 -32.27 -12.48 25.90
N ASP A 298 -31.94 -11.48 26.73
CA ASP A 298 -32.88 -10.52 27.32
C ASP A 298 -32.99 -9.19 26.56
N ASP A 299 -31.96 -8.77 25.80
CA ASP A 299 -31.89 -7.45 25.12
C ASP A 299 -32.19 -7.52 23.61
N ILE A 300 -32.35 -8.72 23.07
CA ILE A 300 -32.65 -8.91 21.65
C ILE A 300 -34.16 -8.77 21.45
N PRO A 301 -34.64 -7.86 20.58
CA PRO A 301 -36.04 -7.89 20.18
C PRO A 301 -36.34 -9.23 19.50
N LEU A 302 -36.88 -10.17 20.29
CA LEU A 302 -37.59 -11.35 19.79
C LEU A 302 -38.57 -10.83 18.75
N TYR A 303 -38.36 -11.23 17.49
CA TYR A 303 -39.17 -11.00 16.29
C TYR A 303 -40.41 -10.10 16.45
N PRO A 304 -40.65 -9.11 15.55
CA PRO A 304 -41.95 -8.44 15.53
C PRO A 304 -43.08 -9.49 15.47
N GLU A 305 -43.90 -9.53 16.53
CA GLU A 305 -45.06 -10.39 16.66
C GLU A 305 -45.94 -10.24 15.41
N GLY A 306 -45.83 -11.15 14.45
CA GLY A 306 -46.58 -11.01 13.20
C GLY A 306 -46.57 -12.18 12.24
N THR A 307 -45.54 -13.04 12.25
CA THR A 307 -45.49 -14.22 11.36
C THR A 307 -45.59 -15.56 12.08
N ALA A 308 -45.45 -15.59 13.41
CA ALA A 308 -45.88 -16.73 14.21
C ALA A 308 -47.40 -16.69 14.36
N LYS A 309 -48.10 -17.74 13.90
CA LYS A 309 -49.54 -17.91 14.15
C LYS A 309 -49.84 -17.73 15.64
N ALA A 310 -50.74 -16.80 15.96
CA ALA A 310 -51.14 -16.49 17.33
C ALA A 310 -51.49 -17.76 18.14
N GLY A 311 -50.85 -17.93 19.31
CA GLY A 311 -51.22 -18.93 20.31
C GLY A 311 -50.20 -20.05 20.62
N GLN A 312 -48.94 -19.92 20.24
CA GLN A 312 -47.87 -20.81 20.71
C GLN A 312 -46.86 -20.01 21.56
N PRO A 313 -46.47 -20.49 22.75
CA PRO A 313 -45.38 -19.89 23.51
C PRO A 313 -44.09 -19.95 22.69
N ILE A 314 -43.43 -18.79 22.55
CA ILE A 314 -42.29 -18.50 21.66
C ILE A 314 -41.01 -19.29 22.07
N VAL A 315 -41.08 -20.18 23.06
CA VAL A 315 -39.93 -20.91 23.60
C VAL A 315 -39.89 -22.39 23.18
N GLU A 316 -40.96 -22.99 22.63
CA GLU A 316 -41.05 -24.47 22.58
C GLU A 316 -41.03 -25.12 21.18
N THR A 317 -40.62 -24.41 20.12
CA THR A 317 -40.35 -25.10 18.84
C THR A 317 -39.17 -24.49 18.09
N ILE A 318 -38.00 -24.54 18.74
CA ILE A 318 -36.66 -24.41 18.15
C ILE A 318 -36.33 -25.71 17.37
N ASN A 319 -37.25 -26.21 16.54
CA ASN A 319 -37.08 -27.47 15.81
C ASN A 319 -36.73 -27.21 14.33
N ASP A 320 -35.48 -27.49 13.99
CA ASP A 320 -34.92 -28.01 12.73
C ASP A 320 -35.13 -27.30 11.38
N SER A 321 -36.00 -26.29 11.21
CA SER A 321 -36.31 -25.75 9.87
C SER A 321 -36.12 -24.24 9.68
N TRP A 322 -35.15 -23.62 10.35
CA TRP A 322 -34.93 -22.16 10.24
C TRP A 322 -34.00 -21.73 9.09
N VAL A 323 -33.69 -22.63 8.15
CA VAL A 323 -33.28 -22.26 6.78
C VAL A 323 -34.55 -22.01 5.97
N SER A 324 -35.39 -21.05 6.35
CA SER A 324 -36.50 -20.68 5.47
C SER A 324 -35.95 -19.78 4.39
N THR A 325 -36.10 -20.20 3.14
CA THR A 325 -35.89 -19.32 1.99
C THR A 325 -36.73 -18.05 2.17
N TYR A 326 -36.11 -16.95 2.57
CA TYR A 326 -36.83 -15.71 2.85
C TYR A 326 -36.96 -14.87 1.58
N GLY A 327 -38.21 -14.54 1.24
CA GLY A 327 -38.53 -13.42 0.37
C GLY A 327 -39.30 -12.36 1.16
N GLY A 328 -39.01 -11.09 0.94
CA GLY A 328 -39.65 -9.97 1.63
C GLY A 328 -38.66 -9.02 2.32
N THR A 329 -39.14 -8.30 3.34
CA THR A 329 -38.35 -7.31 4.10
C THR A 329 -38.11 -7.81 5.53
N LEU A 330 -36.86 -7.75 6.00
CA LEU A 330 -36.48 -8.06 7.38
C LEU A 330 -36.09 -6.79 8.14
N GLN A 331 -36.31 -6.82 9.45
CA GLN A 331 -35.90 -5.76 10.39
C GLN A 331 -34.56 -6.11 11.05
N PRO A 332 -33.77 -5.13 11.50
CA PRO A 332 -32.55 -5.38 12.27
C PRO A 332 -32.81 -6.24 13.52
N GLY A 333 -31.87 -7.11 13.88
CA GLY A 333 -32.01 -8.01 15.01
C GLY A 333 -31.11 -9.24 14.93
N TYR A 334 -31.32 -10.18 15.87
CA TYR A 334 -30.59 -11.44 15.91
C TYR A 334 -31.40 -12.58 15.29
N TYR A 335 -30.74 -13.30 14.39
CA TYR A 335 -31.26 -14.41 13.61
C TYR A 335 -30.42 -15.65 13.93
N PRO A 336 -30.77 -16.43 14.97
CA PRO A 336 -29.97 -17.58 15.42
C PRO A 336 -29.81 -18.65 14.35
N GLY A 337 -30.81 -18.83 13.48
CA GLY A 337 -30.76 -19.75 12.34
C GLY A 337 -30.03 -19.21 11.10
N GLY A 338 -29.57 -17.95 11.15
CA GLY A 338 -29.07 -17.22 9.99
C GLY A 338 -30.17 -16.81 9.00
N ILE A 339 -29.75 -16.34 7.83
CA ILE A 339 -30.55 -15.90 6.70
C ILE A 339 -30.09 -16.66 5.45
N ALA A 340 -31.01 -17.40 4.81
CA ALA A 340 -30.71 -18.14 3.60
C ALA A 340 -31.67 -17.79 2.44
N ILE A 341 -31.10 -17.51 1.26
CA ILE A 341 -31.83 -17.23 0.02
C ILE A 341 -31.32 -18.17 -1.07
N THR A 342 -32.02 -19.29 -1.26
CA THR A 342 -31.58 -20.39 -2.14
C THR A 342 -32.46 -20.59 -3.38
N ASN A 343 -33.66 -20.01 -3.42
CA ASN A 343 -34.61 -20.19 -4.53
C ASN A 343 -34.57 -19.04 -5.53
N THR A 344 -34.37 -19.38 -6.81
CA THR A 344 -34.43 -18.45 -7.96
C THR A 344 -35.70 -17.61 -7.96
N GLY A 345 -35.54 -16.29 -8.11
CA GLY A 345 -36.66 -15.34 -8.16
C GLY A 345 -37.13 -14.83 -6.79
N THR A 346 -36.49 -15.25 -5.70
CA THR A 346 -36.74 -14.71 -4.37
C THR A 346 -35.92 -13.44 -4.17
N SER A 347 -36.51 -12.38 -3.59
CA SER A 347 -35.80 -11.15 -3.21
C SER A 347 -35.96 -10.89 -1.72
N LEU A 348 -34.86 -10.61 -1.04
CA LEU A 348 -34.81 -10.20 0.36
C LEU A 348 -34.28 -8.78 0.47
N VAL A 349 -34.99 -7.94 1.22
CA VAL A 349 -34.56 -6.59 1.59
C VAL A 349 -34.31 -6.56 3.10
N LEU A 350 -33.15 -6.07 3.50
CA LEU A 350 -32.85 -5.79 4.90
C LEU A 350 -33.02 -4.29 5.13
N GLU A 351 -33.89 -3.91 6.08
CA GLU A 351 -33.97 -2.51 6.52
C GLU A 351 -32.66 -2.08 7.20
N PRO A 352 -32.29 -0.79 7.14
CA PRO A 352 -31.03 -0.30 7.71
C PRO A 352 -30.88 -0.66 9.19
N GLY A 353 -29.70 -1.16 9.56
CA GLY A 353 -29.34 -1.45 10.94
C GLY A 353 -28.43 -2.68 11.13
N TYR A 354 -28.39 -3.18 12.36
CA TYR A 354 -27.51 -4.25 12.80
C TYR A 354 -28.18 -5.64 12.73
N TYR A 355 -27.54 -6.61 12.06
CA TYR A 355 -28.04 -7.99 11.95
C TYR A 355 -27.01 -8.97 12.47
N CYS A 356 -27.37 -9.72 13.51
CA CYS A 356 -26.53 -10.77 14.07
C CYS A 356 -27.01 -12.14 13.56
N LEU A 357 -26.17 -12.91 12.90
CA LEU A 357 -26.55 -14.14 12.18
C LEU A 357 -25.81 -15.35 12.75
N GLY A 358 -26.56 -16.28 13.35
CA GLY A 358 -26.04 -17.54 13.92
C GLY A 358 -26.02 -18.72 12.95
N GLY A 359 -25.54 -19.88 13.43
CA GLY A 359 -25.45 -21.14 12.66
C GLY A 359 -26.62 -22.12 12.88
N GLY A 360 -27.64 -21.77 13.66
CA GLY A 360 -28.84 -22.60 13.86
C GLY A 360 -28.58 -24.02 14.39
N ASN A 361 -29.47 -24.96 14.05
CA ASN A 361 -29.41 -26.37 14.47
C ASN A 361 -28.83 -27.34 13.43
N LYS A 362 -28.45 -26.87 12.24
CA LYS A 362 -27.91 -27.75 11.19
C LYS A 362 -26.42 -28.03 11.42
N LYS A 363 -26.09 -29.26 11.81
CA LYS A 363 -24.71 -29.74 12.08
C LYS A 363 -23.72 -29.69 10.89
N ASN A 364 -24.15 -29.24 9.72
CA ASN A 364 -23.34 -29.22 8.49
C ASN A 364 -22.93 -27.81 8.03
N ASN A 365 -23.09 -26.77 8.86
CA ASN A 365 -22.70 -25.39 8.56
C ASN A 365 -23.38 -24.83 7.29
N GLU A 366 -24.64 -25.22 7.05
CA GLU A 366 -25.49 -24.77 5.93
C GLU A 366 -26.40 -23.59 6.33
N THR A 367 -25.93 -22.78 7.28
CA THR A 367 -26.69 -21.76 8.01
C THR A 367 -25.75 -20.60 8.31
N GLY A 368 -26.28 -19.39 8.46
CA GLY A 368 -25.50 -18.15 8.51
C GLY A 368 -26.00 -17.17 7.46
N LEU A 369 -25.12 -16.45 6.77
CA LEU A 369 -25.49 -15.58 5.65
C LEU A 369 -25.29 -16.34 4.33
N ILE A 370 -26.37 -16.92 3.80
CA ILE A 370 -26.34 -17.71 2.56
C ILE A 370 -27.22 -17.06 1.50
N CYS A 371 -26.66 -16.73 0.35
CA CYS A 371 -27.43 -16.23 -0.79
C CYS A 371 -26.90 -16.89 -2.05
N ASN A 372 -27.54 -17.98 -2.50
CA ASN A 372 -27.10 -18.79 -3.64
C ASN A 372 -28.13 -18.91 -4.77
N GLY A 373 -29.31 -18.31 -4.60
CA GLY A 373 -30.38 -18.41 -5.58
C GLY A 373 -31.34 -17.23 -5.63
N GLY A 374 -31.08 -16.07 -5.04
CA GLY A 374 -32.03 -14.95 -5.12
C GLY A 374 -31.32 -13.61 -5.05
N ASN A 375 -32.10 -12.54 -4.89
CA ASN A 375 -31.56 -11.20 -4.74
C ASN A 375 -31.50 -10.82 -3.26
N LEU A 376 -30.40 -10.20 -2.84
CA LEU A 376 -30.23 -9.61 -1.52
C LEU A 376 -29.99 -8.11 -1.68
N THR A 377 -30.76 -7.29 -0.98
CA THR A 377 -30.57 -5.84 -0.90
C THR A 377 -30.47 -5.45 0.56
N ALA A 378 -29.29 -5.03 0.99
CA ALA A 378 -28.98 -4.65 2.37
C ALA A 378 -28.27 -3.30 2.37
N ILE A 379 -29.05 -2.22 2.41
CA ILE A 379 -28.52 -0.86 2.31
C ILE A 379 -28.53 -0.23 3.70
N GLY A 380 -27.39 0.28 4.14
CA GLY A 380 -27.23 0.84 5.48
C GLY A 380 -27.18 -0.24 6.57
N VAL A 381 -26.55 -1.38 6.27
CA VAL A 381 -26.59 -2.58 7.11
C VAL A 381 -25.20 -3.04 7.51
N THR A 382 -25.07 -3.47 8.77
CA THR A 382 -23.91 -4.25 9.26
C THR A 382 -24.36 -5.67 9.54
N LEU A 383 -23.74 -6.65 8.86
CA LEU A 383 -23.99 -8.07 9.05
C LEU A 383 -22.90 -8.69 9.94
N TYR A 384 -23.26 -9.10 11.15
CA TYR A 384 -22.38 -9.79 12.09
C TYR A 384 -22.64 -11.29 12.10
N ILE A 385 -21.62 -12.11 11.85
CA ILE A 385 -21.74 -13.57 11.71
C ILE A 385 -21.10 -14.24 12.93
N THR A 386 -21.91 -14.94 13.72
CA THR A 386 -21.55 -15.41 15.06
C THR A 386 -22.18 -16.77 15.36
N GLU A 387 -22.10 -17.24 16.60
CA GLU A 387 -22.72 -18.49 17.05
C GLU A 387 -24.23 -18.38 17.26
N ASP A 388 -24.90 -19.53 17.23
CA ASP A 388 -26.26 -19.64 17.75
C ASP A 388 -26.25 -19.79 19.28
N ILE A 389 -26.46 -18.69 20.01
CA ILE A 389 -26.50 -18.66 21.48
C ILE A 389 -27.66 -19.48 22.10
N TYR A 390 -28.67 -19.89 21.32
CA TYR A 390 -29.79 -20.71 21.82
C TYR A 390 -29.55 -22.20 21.69
N ASN A 391 -28.54 -22.62 20.91
CA ASN A 391 -28.20 -24.02 20.74
C ASN A 391 -27.05 -24.39 21.68
N ALA A 392 -27.21 -25.47 22.45
CA ALA A 392 -26.15 -25.98 23.32
C ALA A 392 -24.88 -26.41 22.56
N ASP A 393 -25.02 -26.74 21.26
CA ASP A 393 -23.91 -27.07 20.37
C ASP A 393 -23.17 -25.81 19.84
N GLY A 394 -23.69 -24.58 20.05
CA GLY A 394 -23.00 -23.32 19.72
C GLY A 394 -22.57 -23.21 18.26
N LEU A 395 -23.45 -23.56 17.31
CA LEU A 395 -23.05 -23.62 15.90
C LEU A 395 -22.86 -22.22 15.32
N TYR A 396 -21.68 -21.96 14.76
CA TYR A 396 -21.36 -20.72 14.08
C TYR A 396 -21.99 -20.64 12.68
N GLY A 397 -22.45 -19.45 12.31
CA GLY A 397 -22.90 -19.14 10.96
C GLY A 397 -21.76 -19.18 9.95
N LYS A 398 -22.06 -19.51 8.70
CA LYS A 398 -21.15 -19.40 7.55
C LYS A 398 -21.56 -18.21 6.68
N VAL A 399 -20.58 -17.55 6.04
CA VAL A 399 -20.84 -16.65 4.91
C VAL A 399 -20.70 -17.42 3.59
N ASP A 400 -21.77 -17.46 2.80
CA ASP A 400 -21.78 -18.08 1.48
C ASP A 400 -22.65 -17.28 0.52
N LEU A 401 -22.03 -16.31 -0.15
CA LEU A 401 -22.68 -15.43 -1.11
C LEU A 401 -22.31 -15.89 -2.53
N GLY A 402 -23.25 -16.41 -3.30
CA GLY A 402 -23.00 -16.94 -4.62
C GLY A 402 -24.20 -16.91 -5.56
N GLY A 403 -24.09 -17.67 -6.66
CA GLY A 403 -25.18 -17.83 -7.62
C GLY A 403 -25.37 -16.65 -8.58
N ASN A 404 -26.54 -16.64 -9.23
CA ASN A 404 -26.84 -15.75 -10.36
C ASN A 404 -27.72 -14.54 -9.98
N GLY A 405 -28.06 -14.40 -8.70
CA GLY A 405 -28.87 -13.28 -8.22
C GLY A 405 -28.05 -12.01 -8.01
N THR A 406 -28.73 -10.90 -7.77
CA THR A 406 -28.10 -9.62 -7.44
C THR A 406 -27.90 -9.51 -5.94
N ILE A 407 -26.67 -9.24 -5.51
CA ILE A 407 -26.32 -9.02 -4.11
C ILE A 407 -25.80 -7.59 -3.97
N THR A 408 -26.55 -6.77 -3.25
CA THR A 408 -26.19 -5.38 -2.94
C THR A 408 -26.11 -5.23 -1.43
N ILE A 409 -24.93 -4.88 -0.92
CA ILE A 409 -24.69 -4.66 0.51
C ILE A 409 -23.94 -3.34 0.67
N THR A 410 -24.52 -2.37 1.35
CA THR A 410 -23.90 -1.06 1.61
C THR A 410 -23.83 -0.85 3.12
N SER A 411 -22.64 -0.51 3.63
CA SER A 411 -22.48 -0.22 5.06
C SER A 411 -23.27 1.02 5.50
N ILE A 412 -23.62 1.11 6.78
CA ILE A 412 -24.34 2.26 7.36
C ILE A 412 -23.61 3.59 7.14
N GLY A 413 -22.28 3.59 7.24
CA GLY A 413 -21.44 4.79 7.10
C GLY A 413 -21.12 5.19 5.67
N ASP A 414 -21.58 4.41 4.67
CA ASP A 414 -21.49 4.76 3.26
C ASP A 414 -22.81 5.27 2.69
N GLU A 415 -23.94 4.86 3.28
CA GLU A 415 -25.28 5.28 2.85
C GLU A 415 -25.80 6.50 3.62
N MET A 416 -25.59 6.56 4.94
CA MET A 416 -26.26 7.53 5.81
C MET A 416 -25.23 8.44 6.50
N ASP A 417 -25.23 9.74 6.18
CA ASP A 417 -24.48 10.77 6.89
C ASP A 417 -25.45 11.82 7.49
N PRO A 418 -25.64 11.87 8.83
CA PRO A 418 -25.06 11.00 9.85
C PRO A 418 -25.75 9.63 9.94
N PRO A 419 -25.13 8.62 10.57
CA PRO A 419 -25.78 7.34 10.80
C PRO A 419 -26.96 7.51 11.77
N GLU A 420 -28.19 7.41 11.26
CA GLU A 420 -29.42 7.55 12.06
C GLU A 420 -29.82 6.24 12.77
N THR A 421 -29.09 5.14 12.55
CA THR A 421 -29.44 3.77 12.97
C THR A 421 -28.30 3.06 13.71
N SER A 422 -28.59 1.93 14.37
CA SER A 422 -27.60 1.09 15.06
C SER A 422 -26.80 0.26 14.06
N GLY A 423 -25.48 0.39 14.04
CA GLY A 423 -24.57 -0.18 13.03
C GLY A 423 -23.11 0.10 13.39
N GLU A 424 -22.14 -0.69 12.90
CA GLU A 424 -20.73 -0.29 12.93
C GLU A 424 -20.44 0.52 11.66
N PRO A 425 -20.20 1.84 11.75
CA PRO A 425 -19.98 2.68 10.57
C PRO A 425 -18.80 2.18 9.73
N GLY A 426 -19.03 1.98 8.45
CA GLY A 426 -17.99 1.57 7.50
C GLY A 426 -17.72 0.06 7.43
N ILE A 427 -18.45 -0.78 8.17
CA ILE A 427 -18.34 -2.25 8.11
C ILE A 427 -19.65 -2.85 7.57
N SER A 428 -19.53 -3.63 6.48
CA SER A 428 -20.68 -4.26 5.80
C SER A 428 -20.89 -5.68 6.28
N ILE A 429 -19.80 -6.45 6.38
CA ILE A 429 -19.80 -7.82 6.88
C ILE A 429 -18.67 -7.96 7.89
N TRP A 430 -19.00 -8.51 9.04
CA TRP A 430 -18.06 -8.85 10.10
C TRP A 430 -18.32 -10.28 10.56
N GLN A 431 -17.29 -11.11 10.56
CA GLN A 431 -17.34 -12.44 11.15
C GLN A 431 -16.58 -12.50 12.47
N ASP A 432 -17.20 -13.11 13.47
CA ASP A 432 -16.63 -13.33 14.80
C ASP A 432 -15.29 -14.10 14.69
N PRO A 433 -14.18 -13.65 15.32
CA PRO A 433 -12.89 -14.32 15.25
C PRO A 433 -12.90 -15.76 15.79
N GLU A 434 -13.86 -16.10 16.66
CA GLU A 434 -13.99 -17.48 17.17
C GLU A 434 -14.68 -18.40 16.17
N ASN A 435 -15.29 -17.85 15.12
CA ASN A 435 -15.98 -18.60 14.09
C ASN A 435 -14.98 -19.32 13.16
N PRO A 436 -14.94 -20.67 13.15
CA PRO A 436 -13.98 -21.43 12.36
C PRO A 436 -14.38 -21.56 10.89
N ASN A 437 -15.57 -21.09 10.49
CA ASN A 437 -16.08 -21.30 9.14
C ASN A 437 -15.39 -20.36 8.15
N PRO A 438 -14.95 -20.85 6.97
CA PRO A 438 -14.50 -19.97 5.91
C PRO A 438 -15.66 -19.19 5.31
N ALA A 439 -15.38 -17.98 4.83
CA ALA A 439 -16.31 -17.18 4.05
C ALA A 439 -16.12 -17.46 2.56
N SER A 440 -17.21 -17.65 1.82
CA SER A 440 -17.17 -17.85 0.36
C SER A 440 -18.00 -16.81 -0.39
N PHE A 441 -17.40 -16.22 -1.42
CA PHE A 441 -18.04 -15.33 -2.38
C PHE A 441 -17.86 -15.96 -3.77
N SER A 442 -18.93 -16.43 -4.40
CA SER A 442 -18.84 -17.23 -5.64
C SER A 442 -19.99 -16.97 -6.61
N GLY A 443 -20.16 -15.70 -7.00
CA GLY A 443 -21.29 -15.24 -7.80
C GLY A 443 -20.96 -14.68 -9.17
N THR A 444 -22.01 -14.23 -9.85
CA THR A 444 -21.93 -13.56 -11.17
C THR A 444 -21.77 -12.04 -11.04
N SER A 445 -21.77 -11.30 -12.15
CA SER A 445 -21.51 -9.85 -12.30
C SER A 445 -22.43 -8.88 -11.54
N ASN A 446 -23.23 -9.35 -10.59
CA ASN A 446 -24.20 -8.52 -9.87
C ASN A 446 -23.90 -8.44 -8.37
N PHE A 447 -22.62 -8.55 -8.00
CA PHE A 447 -22.15 -8.35 -6.63
C PHE A 447 -21.67 -6.91 -6.49
N ASN A 448 -22.41 -6.13 -5.70
CA ASN A 448 -22.04 -4.77 -5.35
C ASN A 448 -22.02 -4.66 -3.82
N ILE A 449 -20.84 -4.83 -3.25
CA ILE A 449 -20.62 -4.62 -1.82
C ILE A 449 -19.83 -3.32 -1.66
N THR A 450 -20.29 -2.45 -0.77
CA THR A 450 -19.66 -1.19 -0.38
C THR A 450 -19.46 -1.17 1.13
N GLY A 451 -18.28 -0.74 1.57
CA GLY A 451 -17.80 -0.77 2.95
C GLY A 451 -16.79 -1.89 3.24
N THR A 452 -16.38 -2.04 4.50
CA THR A 452 -15.31 -2.95 4.91
C THR A 452 -15.85 -4.37 5.10
N LEU A 453 -15.17 -5.33 4.48
CA LEU A 453 -15.34 -6.77 4.70
C LEU A 453 -14.32 -7.22 5.76
N TYR A 454 -14.80 -7.59 6.95
CA TYR A 454 -13.95 -7.90 8.11
C TYR A 454 -14.06 -9.36 8.56
N PHE A 455 -13.00 -10.13 8.30
CA PHE A 455 -12.85 -11.55 8.60
C PHE A 455 -11.55 -11.77 9.38
N PRO A 456 -11.48 -11.41 10.67
CA PRO A 456 -10.24 -11.43 11.46
C PRO A 456 -9.52 -12.79 11.43
N ASP A 457 -8.20 -12.78 11.71
CA ASP A 457 -7.39 -14.00 11.88
C ASP A 457 -8.05 -14.95 12.92
N PRO A 458 -8.30 -16.24 12.58
CA PRO A 458 -7.73 -17.03 11.47
C PRO A 458 -8.64 -17.27 10.26
N ILE A 459 -9.67 -16.45 10.03
CA ILE A 459 -10.70 -16.75 9.03
C ILE A 459 -10.13 -16.69 7.60
N HIS A 460 -10.39 -17.75 6.84
CA HIS A 460 -10.08 -17.82 5.41
C HIS A 460 -11.26 -17.33 4.57
N VAL A 461 -10.97 -16.52 3.57
CA VAL A 461 -11.93 -16.01 2.60
C VAL A 461 -11.61 -16.59 1.22
N ASP A 462 -12.60 -17.25 0.61
CA ASP A 462 -12.57 -17.72 -0.78
C ASP A 462 -13.39 -16.75 -1.63
N ILE A 463 -12.75 -15.98 -2.52
CA ILE A 463 -13.44 -15.16 -3.52
C ILE A 463 -13.28 -15.82 -4.89
N GLY A 464 -14.40 -16.03 -5.55
CA GLY A 464 -14.54 -16.74 -6.81
C GLY A 464 -15.62 -16.11 -7.69
N GLY A 465 -15.63 -16.47 -8.97
CA GLY A 465 -16.65 -16.05 -9.91
C GLY A 465 -16.32 -14.72 -10.58
N THR A 466 -17.34 -13.86 -10.73
CA THR A 466 -17.22 -12.59 -11.45
C THR A 466 -17.87 -11.41 -10.72
N PRO A 467 -17.49 -11.10 -9.46
CA PRO A 467 -18.09 -9.97 -8.75
C PRO A 467 -17.69 -8.62 -9.39
N GLU A 468 -18.56 -7.61 -9.32
CA GLU A 468 -18.30 -6.28 -9.91
C GLU A 468 -17.67 -5.31 -8.89
N SER A 469 -18.00 -5.42 -7.60
CA SER A 469 -17.37 -4.62 -6.54
C SER A 469 -17.36 -5.41 -5.22
N MET A 470 -16.20 -5.48 -4.58
CA MET A 470 -15.94 -6.26 -3.35
C MET A 470 -15.51 -5.38 -2.18
N GLY A 471 -16.32 -4.37 -1.88
CA GLY A 471 -16.13 -3.49 -0.73
C GLY A 471 -15.13 -2.35 -0.96
N ASN A 472 -15.00 -1.51 0.06
CA ASN A 472 -14.00 -0.45 0.11
C ASN A 472 -12.67 -0.99 0.65
N GLN A 473 -12.74 -2.03 1.48
CA GLN A 473 -11.57 -2.68 2.06
C GLN A 473 -11.88 -4.12 2.41
N ILE A 474 -10.88 -5.00 2.25
CA ILE A 474 -10.94 -6.40 2.67
C ILE A 474 -9.89 -6.61 3.74
N LEU A 475 -10.33 -6.94 4.94
CA LEU A 475 -9.50 -7.33 6.07
C LEU A 475 -9.81 -8.79 6.38
N CYS A 476 -8.88 -9.69 6.13
CA CYS A 476 -9.12 -11.13 6.30
C CYS A 476 -7.94 -11.82 6.99
N GLY A 477 -8.12 -13.02 7.55
CA GLY A 477 -7.00 -13.84 7.99
C GLY A 477 -6.14 -14.25 6.80
N SER A 478 -6.76 -14.92 5.83
CA SER A 478 -6.15 -15.24 4.53
C SER A 478 -7.17 -15.18 3.40
N LEU A 479 -6.70 -14.98 2.18
CA LEU A 479 -7.53 -14.81 1.00
C LEU A 479 -7.08 -15.72 -0.15
N SER A 480 -8.02 -16.46 -0.72
CA SER A 480 -7.88 -17.13 -2.02
C SER A 480 -8.77 -16.43 -3.04
N LEU A 481 -8.19 -16.00 -4.15
CA LEU A 481 -8.88 -15.41 -5.29
C LEU A 481 -8.82 -16.39 -6.46
N SER A 482 -9.98 -16.69 -7.03
CA SER A 482 -10.10 -17.56 -8.19
C SER A 482 -11.11 -17.04 -9.20
N GLY A 483 -10.97 -17.42 -10.46
CA GLY A 483 -11.87 -17.02 -11.53
C GLY A 483 -11.18 -16.21 -12.63
N THR A 484 -11.99 -15.60 -13.48
CA THR A 484 -11.54 -14.93 -14.71
C THR A 484 -11.94 -13.48 -14.79
N ALA A 485 -12.69 -12.98 -13.82
CA ALA A 485 -13.23 -11.63 -13.85
C ALA A 485 -12.49 -10.69 -12.90
N PRO A 486 -12.55 -9.38 -13.20
CA PRO A 486 -11.95 -8.38 -12.35
C PRO A 486 -12.67 -8.29 -11.00
N ILE A 487 -11.91 -8.16 -9.92
CA ILE A 487 -12.38 -7.91 -8.57
C ILE A 487 -11.92 -6.50 -8.22
N TYR A 488 -12.87 -5.61 -7.97
CA TYR A 488 -12.61 -4.22 -7.68
C TYR A 488 -12.77 -3.94 -6.18
N VAL A 489 -11.78 -3.29 -5.58
CA VAL A 489 -11.81 -2.78 -4.20
C VAL A 489 -11.54 -1.28 -4.24
N ASN A 490 -12.52 -0.48 -3.81
CA ASN A 490 -12.45 0.98 -3.87
C ASN A 490 -11.97 1.54 -2.53
N TYR A 491 -10.66 1.54 -2.32
CA TYR A 491 -10.11 1.97 -1.05
C TYR A 491 -10.28 3.47 -0.80
N ASP A 492 -10.85 3.81 0.36
CA ASP A 492 -11.22 5.17 0.73
C ASP A 492 -10.42 5.75 1.93
N GLY A 493 -9.47 4.97 2.46
CA GLY A 493 -8.59 5.43 3.54
C GLY A 493 -9.11 5.28 4.97
N ARG A 494 -10.32 4.73 5.21
CA ARG A 494 -10.93 4.73 6.56
C ARG A 494 -10.17 3.92 7.61
N ASN A 495 -9.74 2.70 7.29
CA ASN A 495 -8.99 1.85 8.22
C ASN A 495 -7.56 1.64 7.70
N PRO A 496 -6.65 2.60 7.90
CA PRO A 496 -5.28 2.46 7.43
C PRO A 496 -4.55 1.37 8.19
N GLY A 497 -3.94 0.42 7.46
CA GLY A 497 -2.99 -0.51 8.03
C GLY A 497 -1.70 0.20 8.44
N GLU A 498 -1.50 0.45 9.74
CA GLU A 498 -0.28 1.11 10.22
C GLU A 498 0.87 0.11 10.38
N SER A 499 1.82 0.10 9.44
CA SER A 499 3.07 -0.65 9.62
C SER A 499 4.19 0.22 10.19
N SER A 500 5.27 -0.41 10.65
CA SER A 500 6.50 0.32 10.92
C SER A 500 6.99 0.98 9.62
N PHE A 501 7.08 2.33 9.62
CA PHE A 501 7.50 3.07 8.45
C PHE A 501 9.02 3.23 8.44
N ARG A 502 9.66 2.91 7.31
CA ARG A 502 11.07 3.22 7.05
C ARG A 502 11.18 3.97 5.74
N SER A 503 11.62 5.22 5.85
CA SER A 503 12.06 6.00 4.69
C SER A 503 13.51 5.65 4.37
N MET A 504 13.80 5.20 3.16
CA MET A 504 15.14 4.80 2.72
C MET A 504 15.57 5.61 1.51
N LEU A 505 16.85 6.02 1.48
CA LEU A 505 17.46 6.60 0.28
C LEU A 505 17.74 5.48 -0.71
N VAL A 506 17.40 5.72 -1.97
CA VAL A 506 17.69 4.84 -3.09
C VAL A 506 18.73 5.51 -3.98
N LYS A 507 19.67 4.70 -4.49
CA LYS A 507 20.81 5.17 -5.29
C LYS A 507 20.84 4.50 -6.65
#